data_AF-A0A1U9KLP3-F1
#
_entry.id   AF-A0A1U9KLP3-F1
#
_cell.length_a   1.000
_cell.length_b   1.000
_cell.length_c   1.000
_cell.angle_alpha   90.00
_cell.angle_beta   90.00
_cell.angle_gamma   90.00
#
_symmetry.space_group_name_H-M   'P 1'
#
loop_
_entity.id
_entity.type
_entity.pdbx_description
1 polymer ?
#
loop_
_entity_poly.entity_id
_entity_poly.type
_entity_poly.pdbx_seq_one_letter_code
_entity_poly.pdbx_strand_id
1 'polypeptide(L)'
;MPDSTLALIGFLSDFGDENILWPLMALISLILILQGRYRIFLHYSALVLLVFGGTLILKLCFEACGRLPGHSLYSPSGHTAGTTFVYGGAAVLFSRSPRACLAVASGVALSAGFARIALHVHSLAEVFVGASIGLLGVLFLTLARKNELHTPLGPTWLSRPIVFLITGGLVLTMLLHGLRSPVETWLEYFSHRFVAPFMRCPVTPPAFQKPHHNVLGK
;
A
#
# COMPACT_ATOMS: atom_id res chain seq x y z
N MET A 1 -20.01 13.50 12.03
CA MET A 1 -19.18 14.23 11.03
C MET A 1 -20.11 14.68 9.92
N PRO A 2 -19.91 15.88 9.33
CA PRO A 2 -20.66 16.31 8.15
C PRO A 2 -20.42 15.37 6.96
N ASP A 3 -21.42 15.17 6.11
CA ASP A 3 -21.34 14.28 4.94
C ASP A 3 -20.20 14.66 3.99
N SER A 4 -19.93 15.96 3.84
CA SER A 4 -18.81 16.49 3.06
C SER A 4 -17.43 16.08 3.61
N THR A 5 -17.31 15.94 4.94
CA THR A 5 -16.07 15.51 5.58
C THR A 5 -15.83 14.01 5.37
N LEU A 6 -16.90 13.20 5.44
CA LEU A 6 -16.81 11.77 5.12
C LEU A 6 -16.46 11.53 3.65
N ALA A 7 -17.04 12.30 2.73
CA ALA A 7 -16.72 12.23 1.31
C ALA A 7 -15.24 12.59 1.04
N LEU A 8 -14.73 13.64 1.69
CA LEU A 8 -13.32 14.04 1.58
C LEU A 8 -12.37 12.97 2.14
N ILE A 9 -12.70 12.36 3.29
CA ILE A 9 -11.91 11.29 3.88
C ILE A 9 -11.92 10.04 2.99
N GLY A 10 -13.08 9.69 2.41
CA GLY A 10 -13.18 8.61 1.43
C GLY A 10 -12.27 8.85 0.24
N PHE A 11 -12.34 10.03 -0.35
CA PHE A 11 -11.47 10.41 -1.48
C PHE A 11 -9.97 10.35 -1.13
N LEU A 12 -9.58 10.79 0.08
CA LEU A 12 -8.19 10.64 0.56
C LEU A 12 -7.78 9.18 0.72
N SER A 13 -8.72 8.33 1.12
CA SER A 13 -8.52 6.89 1.30
C SER A 13 -8.33 6.17 -0.04
N ASP A 14 -9.00 6.63 -1.10
CA ASP A 14 -8.94 6.07 -2.45
C ASP A 14 -7.53 6.20 -3.06
N PHE A 15 -6.74 7.22 -2.69
CA PHE A 15 -5.33 7.32 -3.13
C PHE A 15 -4.45 6.16 -2.66
N GLY A 16 -4.91 5.41 -1.66
CA GLY A 16 -4.25 4.21 -1.21
C GLY A 16 -4.79 2.92 -1.80
N ASP A 17 -5.83 2.98 -2.64
CA ASP A 17 -6.33 1.79 -3.29
C ASP A 17 -5.26 1.21 -4.21
N GLU A 18 -5.19 -0.12 -4.19
CA GLU A 18 -4.30 -0.88 -5.03
C GLU A 18 -4.51 -0.60 -6.52
N ASN A 19 -5.74 -0.25 -6.92
CA ASN A 19 -6.06 0.16 -8.28
C ASN A 19 -5.28 1.41 -8.72
N ILE A 20 -4.90 2.29 -7.79
CA ILE A 20 -4.06 3.45 -8.07
C ILE A 20 -2.58 3.12 -7.83
N LEU A 21 -2.28 2.36 -6.77
CA LEU A 21 -0.90 2.03 -6.41
C LEU A 21 -0.23 1.13 -7.46
N TRP A 22 -0.89 0.10 -8.00
CA TRP A 22 -0.31 -0.80 -9.01
C TRP A 22 0.15 -0.06 -10.28
N PRO A 23 -0.71 0.75 -10.93
CA PRO A 23 -0.29 1.52 -12.09
C PRO A 23 0.78 2.57 -11.76
N LEU A 24 0.73 3.18 -10.57
CA LEU A 24 1.74 4.14 -10.16
C LEU A 24 3.12 3.47 -9.97
N MET A 25 3.16 2.28 -9.35
CA MET A 25 4.38 1.49 -9.23
C MET A 25 4.93 1.06 -10.60
N ALA A 26 4.05 0.67 -11.52
CA ALA A 26 4.41 0.35 -12.90
C ALA A 26 4.98 1.58 -13.63
N LEU A 27 4.38 2.76 -13.45
CA LEU A 27 4.84 4.02 -14.03
C LEU A 27 6.23 4.42 -13.49
N ILE A 28 6.44 4.32 -12.17
CA ILE A 28 7.74 4.57 -11.55
C ILE A 28 8.80 3.62 -12.12
N SER A 29 8.48 2.33 -12.21
CA SER A 29 9.35 1.30 -12.80
C SER A 29 9.71 1.61 -14.24
N LEU A 30 8.71 1.94 -15.06
CA LEU A 30 8.90 2.32 -16.47
C LEU A 30 9.82 3.53 -16.60
N ILE A 31 9.62 4.57 -15.78
CA ILE A 31 10.48 5.75 -15.78
C ILE A 31 11.93 5.36 -15.44
N LEU A 32 12.15 4.52 -14.42
CA LEU A 32 13.51 4.08 -14.05
C LEU A 32 14.18 3.29 -15.18
N ILE A 33 13.45 2.42 -15.87
CA ILE A 33 13.92 1.65 -17.03
C ILE A 33 14.28 2.60 -18.17
N LEU A 34 13.40 3.55 -18.52
CA LEU A 34 13.63 4.53 -19.58
C LEU A 34 14.81 5.47 -19.27
N GLN A 35 15.12 5.71 -18.00
CA GLN A 35 16.32 6.44 -17.56
C GLN A 35 17.60 5.60 -17.59
N GLY A 36 17.51 4.29 -17.85
CA GLY A 36 18.64 3.35 -17.78
C GLY A 36 19.07 3.03 -16.34
N ARG A 37 18.27 3.35 -15.33
CA ARG A 37 18.59 3.18 -13.90
C ARG A 37 18.19 1.80 -13.39
N TYR A 38 18.68 0.76 -14.05
CA TYR A 38 18.27 -0.63 -13.82
C TYR A 38 18.55 -1.13 -12.40
N ARG A 39 19.66 -0.72 -11.77
CA ARG A 39 20.01 -1.15 -10.41
C ARG A 39 19.03 -0.60 -9.37
N ILE A 40 18.71 0.71 -9.42
CA ILE A 40 17.62 1.27 -8.61
C ILE A 40 16.26 0.64 -8.94
N PHE A 41 15.97 0.35 -10.20
CA PHE A 41 14.75 -0.37 -10.56
C PHE A 41 14.66 -1.74 -9.88
N LEU A 42 15.75 -2.51 -9.83
CA LEU A 42 15.80 -3.79 -9.13
C LEU A 42 15.59 -3.62 -7.62
N HIS A 43 16.25 -2.64 -7.00
CA HIS A 43 16.04 -2.34 -5.58
C HIS A 43 14.61 -1.92 -5.28
N TYR A 44 14.04 -1.05 -6.12
CA TYR A 44 12.65 -0.62 -6.00
C TYR A 44 11.69 -1.80 -6.13
N SER A 45 11.86 -2.64 -7.16
CA SER A 45 11.02 -3.82 -7.41
C SER A 45 11.13 -4.84 -6.28
N ALA A 46 12.34 -5.09 -5.77
CA ALA A 46 12.55 -5.97 -4.62
C ALA A 46 11.85 -5.43 -3.36
N LEU A 47 11.91 -4.11 -3.13
CA LEU A 47 11.22 -3.47 -2.00
C LEU A 47 9.69 -3.43 -2.19
N VAL A 48 9.17 -3.26 -3.40
CA VAL A 48 7.75 -3.43 -3.71
C VAL A 48 7.30 -4.84 -3.29
N LEU A 49 8.02 -5.87 -3.73
CA LEU A 49 7.71 -7.26 -3.36
C LEU A 49 7.80 -7.49 -1.86
N LEU A 50 8.82 -6.92 -1.19
CA LEU A 50 8.99 -7.06 0.25
C LEU A 50 7.87 -6.37 1.03
N VAL A 51 7.50 -5.14 0.66
CA VAL A 51 6.47 -4.35 1.36
C VAL A 51 5.09 -4.93 1.11
N PHE A 52 4.70 -5.13 -0.15
CA PHE A 52 3.38 -5.63 -0.50
C PHE A 52 3.24 -7.12 -0.18
N GLY A 53 4.22 -7.94 -0.55
CA GLY A 53 4.24 -9.37 -0.25
C GLY A 53 4.35 -9.63 1.25
N GLY A 54 5.20 -8.88 1.96
CA GLY A 54 5.30 -8.97 3.43
C GLY A 54 3.98 -8.59 4.11
N THR A 55 3.38 -7.47 3.72
CA THR A 55 2.09 -7.04 4.30
C THR A 55 0.97 -8.03 3.98
N LEU A 56 0.95 -8.59 2.77
CA LEU A 56 0.02 -9.64 2.37
C LEU A 56 0.19 -10.91 3.22
N ILE A 57 1.43 -11.39 3.39
CA ILE A 57 1.72 -12.56 4.22
C ILE A 57 1.27 -12.31 5.66
N LEU A 58 1.59 -11.14 6.23
CA LEU A 58 1.13 -10.79 7.56
C LEU A 58 -0.41 -10.81 7.62
N LYS A 59 -1.11 -10.15 6.69
CA LYS A 59 -2.58 -10.13 6.64
C LYS A 59 -3.17 -11.55 6.60
N LEU A 60 -2.63 -12.42 5.75
CA LEU A 60 -3.04 -13.83 5.66
C LEU A 60 -2.79 -14.61 6.98
N CYS A 61 -1.63 -14.43 7.61
CA CYS A 61 -1.32 -15.07 8.89
C CYS A 61 -2.26 -14.61 10.01
N PHE A 62 -2.55 -13.32 10.05
CA PHE A 62 -3.40 -12.70 11.06
C PHE A 62 -4.89 -13.06 10.87
N GLU A 63 -5.39 -13.04 9.63
CA GLU A 63 -6.75 -13.49 9.31
C GLU A 63 -6.94 -14.99 9.59
N ALA A 64 -5.94 -15.82 9.29
CA ALA A 64 -6.00 -17.26 9.53
C ALA A 64 -6.15 -17.61 11.02
N CYS A 65 -5.51 -16.86 11.93
CA CYS A 65 -5.62 -17.07 13.37
C CYS A 65 -6.73 -16.26 14.05
N GLY A 66 -7.38 -15.35 13.32
CA GLY A 66 -8.40 -14.47 13.86
C GLY A 66 -7.86 -13.48 14.90
N ARG A 67 -8.78 -12.75 15.55
CA ARG A 67 -8.41 -11.75 16.55
C ARG A 67 -7.96 -12.44 17.83
N LEU A 68 -6.69 -12.26 18.21
CA LEU A 68 -6.22 -12.76 19.51
C LEU A 68 -6.96 -12.04 20.66
N PRO A 69 -7.44 -12.77 21.68
CA PRO A 69 -8.08 -12.15 22.84
C PRO A 69 -7.15 -11.14 23.51
N GLY A 70 -7.65 -9.93 23.79
CA GLY A 70 -6.89 -8.87 24.47
C GLY A 70 -5.94 -8.05 23.58
N HIS A 71 -5.88 -8.31 22.27
CA HIS A 71 -5.06 -7.54 21.33
C HIS A 71 -5.92 -6.64 20.41
N SER A 72 -5.51 -5.38 20.26
CA SER A 72 -6.20 -4.40 19.40
C SER A 72 -5.84 -4.53 17.92
N LEU A 73 -4.77 -5.28 17.62
CA LEU A 73 -4.27 -5.53 16.26
C LEU A 73 -4.92 -6.80 15.70
N TYR A 74 -5.75 -6.64 14.68
CA TYR A 74 -6.34 -7.75 13.93
C TYR A 74 -5.53 -8.02 12.66
N SER A 75 -5.25 -7.02 11.82
CA SER A 75 -4.37 -7.15 10.64
C SER A 75 -3.71 -5.81 10.29
N PRO A 76 -2.43 -5.77 9.89
CA PRO A 76 -1.78 -4.53 9.47
C PRO A 76 -2.49 -3.86 8.28
N SER A 77 -2.54 -2.53 8.28
CA SER A 77 -3.17 -1.75 7.21
C SER A 77 -2.32 -1.76 5.93
N GLY A 78 -2.78 -2.52 4.93
CA GLY A 78 -2.18 -2.57 3.59
C GLY A 78 -2.18 -1.21 2.89
N HIS A 79 -3.27 -0.45 3.01
CA HIS A 79 -3.38 0.90 2.47
C HIS A 79 -2.36 1.85 3.08
N THR A 80 -2.16 1.81 4.40
CA THR A 80 -1.17 2.68 5.06
C THR A 80 0.25 2.29 4.66
N ALA A 81 0.56 0.99 4.62
CA ALA A 81 1.89 0.52 4.20
C ALA A 81 2.19 0.88 2.74
N GLY A 82 1.27 0.57 1.83
CA GLY A 82 1.40 0.80 0.39
C GLY A 82 1.50 2.27 0.03
N THR A 83 0.60 3.12 0.55
CA THR A 83 0.65 4.58 0.29
C THR A 83 1.95 5.19 0.75
N THR A 84 2.35 4.90 1.99
CA THR A 84 3.59 5.41 2.57
C THR A 84 4.80 5.04 1.72
N PHE A 85 4.89 3.77 1.32
CA PHE A 85 6.02 3.30 0.50
C PHE A 85 6.01 3.85 -0.92
N VAL A 86 4.87 3.85 -1.61
CA VAL A 86 4.81 4.26 -3.02
C VAL A 86 5.02 5.76 -3.18
N TYR A 87 4.29 6.59 -2.42
CA TYR A 87 4.43 8.06 -2.51
C TYR A 87 5.73 8.55 -1.87
N GLY A 88 6.11 7.99 -0.70
CA GLY A 88 7.39 8.29 -0.07
C GLY A 88 8.58 7.83 -0.93
N GLY A 89 8.47 6.65 -1.55
CA GLY A 89 9.46 6.11 -2.47
C GLY A 89 9.60 6.93 -3.75
N ALA A 90 8.49 7.41 -4.32
CA ALA A 90 8.52 8.37 -5.42
C ALA A 90 9.26 9.66 -5.01
N ALA A 91 8.97 10.21 -3.82
CA ALA A 91 9.72 11.36 -3.31
C ALA A 91 11.23 11.05 -3.21
N VAL A 92 11.60 9.87 -2.67
CA VAL A 92 13.01 9.42 -2.62
C VAL A 92 13.65 9.31 -3.99
N LEU A 93 12.95 8.79 -4.99
CA LEU A 93 13.53 8.56 -6.32
C LEU A 93 13.74 9.84 -7.12
N PHE A 94 12.84 10.82 -6.95
CA PHE A 94 12.76 11.98 -7.83
C PHE A 94 13.08 13.33 -7.15
N SER A 95 13.09 13.41 -5.82
CA SER A 95 13.54 14.62 -5.09
C SER A 95 15.06 14.62 -4.86
N ARG A 96 15.65 15.81 -4.73
CA ARG A 96 17.06 15.97 -4.35
C ARG A 96 17.29 16.08 -2.83
N SER A 97 16.24 16.33 -2.05
CA SER A 97 16.37 16.57 -0.59
C SER A 97 15.87 15.37 0.22
N PRO A 98 16.76 14.62 0.91
CA PRO A 98 16.35 13.47 1.72
C PRO A 98 15.43 13.87 2.89
N ARG A 99 15.59 15.10 3.43
CA ARG A 99 14.70 15.63 4.47
C ARG A 99 13.28 15.83 3.94
N ALA A 100 13.14 16.37 2.73
CA ALA A 100 11.84 16.53 2.09
C ALA A 100 11.19 15.17 1.80
N CYS A 101 11.97 14.16 1.40
CA CYS A 101 11.45 12.82 1.17
C CYS A 101 10.86 12.21 2.45
N LEU A 102 11.58 12.30 3.58
CA LEU A 102 11.10 11.78 4.85
C LEU A 102 9.85 12.54 5.32
N ALA A 103 9.83 13.86 5.17
CA ALA A 103 8.66 14.67 5.51
C ALA A 103 7.43 14.28 4.68
N VAL A 104 7.60 14.06 3.37
CA VAL A 104 6.52 13.60 2.48
C VAL A 104 6.05 12.19 2.89
N ALA A 105 6.97 11.25 3.10
CA ALA A 105 6.64 9.89 3.50
C ALA A 105 5.86 9.86 4.84
N SER A 106 6.33 10.59 5.85
CA SER A 106 5.64 10.70 7.13
C SER A 106 4.29 11.41 7.01
N GLY A 107 4.20 12.46 6.20
CA GLY A 107 2.94 13.17 5.95
C GLY A 107 1.88 12.27 5.29
N VAL A 108 2.29 11.48 4.30
CA VAL A 108 1.42 10.49 3.64
C VAL A 108 1.01 9.37 4.61
N ALA A 109 1.94 8.88 5.42
CA ALA A 109 1.63 7.86 6.43
C ALA A 109 0.57 8.35 7.42
N LEU A 110 0.71 9.60 7.90
CA LEU A 110 -0.23 10.23 8.82
C LEU A 110 -1.59 10.44 8.15
N SER A 111 -1.64 10.95 6.92
CA SER A 111 -2.92 11.19 6.23
C SER A 111 -3.65 9.89 5.88
N ALA A 112 -2.95 8.90 5.33
CA ALA A 112 -3.53 7.60 5.00
C ALA A 112 -3.95 6.84 6.26
N GLY A 113 -3.14 6.88 7.32
CA GLY A 113 -3.47 6.29 8.62
C GLY A 113 -4.69 6.94 9.26
N PHE A 114 -4.74 8.27 9.28
CA PHE A 114 -5.87 9.03 9.79
C PHE A 114 -7.16 8.69 9.04
N ALA A 115 -7.12 8.63 7.71
CA ALA A 115 -8.29 8.27 6.90
C ALA A 115 -8.84 6.90 7.27
N ARG A 116 -7.97 5.91 7.51
CA ARG A 116 -8.37 4.55 7.87
C ARG A 116 -8.96 4.45 9.28
N ILE A 117 -8.43 5.22 10.24
CA ILE A 117 -8.99 5.32 11.59
C ILE A 117 -10.35 6.03 11.56
N ALA A 118 -10.46 7.14 10.83
CA ALA A 118 -11.69 7.92 10.74
C ALA A 118 -12.84 7.14 10.06
N LEU A 119 -12.51 6.28 9.09
CA LEU A 119 -13.46 5.35 8.46
C LEU A 119 -13.79 4.12 9.33
N HIS A 120 -13.19 4.00 10.53
CA HIS A 120 -13.39 2.89 11.47
C HIS A 120 -13.06 1.50 10.88
N VAL A 121 -12.25 1.46 9.82
CA VAL A 121 -11.85 0.19 9.16
C VAL A 121 -10.58 -0.41 9.77
N HIS A 122 -9.76 0.40 10.44
CA HIS A 122 -8.54 -0.06 11.11
C HIS A 122 -8.35 0.56 12.48
N SER A 123 -7.69 -0.18 13.37
CA SER A 123 -7.25 0.33 14.67
C SER A 123 -5.95 1.11 14.57
N LEU A 124 -5.65 1.91 15.60
CA LEU A 124 -4.42 2.69 15.67
C LEU A 124 -3.17 1.78 15.59
N ALA A 125 -3.19 0.61 16.24
CA ALA A 125 -2.08 -0.33 16.19
C ALA A 125 -1.81 -0.85 14.77
N GLU A 126 -2.86 -1.14 14.01
CA GLU A 126 -2.76 -1.64 12.63
C GLU A 126 -2.18 -0.59 11.68
N VAL A 127 -2.59 0.66 11.88
CA VAL A 127 -2.05 1.81 11.16
C VAL A 127 -0.58 2.03 11.50
N PHE A 128 -0.18 1.94 12.77
CA PHE A 128 1.22 2.09 13.17
C PHE A 128 2.11 0.99 12.57
N VAL A 129 1.66 -0.26 12.57
CA VAL A 129 2.42 -1.35 11.95
C VAL A 129 2.51 -1.15 10.45
N GLY A 130 1.40 -0.81 9.77
CA GLY A 130 1.41 -0.51 8.33
C GLY A 130 2.35 0.65 7.98
N ALA A 131 2.25 1.76 8.71
CA ALA A 131 3.13 2.93 8.53
C ALA A 131 4.61 2.57 8.74
N SER A 132 4.92 1.75 9.75
CA SER A 132 6.29 1.30 10.03
C SER A 132 6.86 0.47 8.88
N ILE A 133 6.07 -0.47 8.33
CA ILE A 133 6.48 -1.26 7.16
C ILE A 133 6.76 -0.34 5.97
N GLY A 134 5.86 0.60 5.68
CA GLY A 134 6.03 1.55 4.59
C GLY A 134 7.27 2.44 4.75
N LEU A 135 7.46 3.02 5.95
CA LEU A 135 8.61 3.88 6.26
C LEU A 135 9.94 3.13 6.20
N LEU A 136 9.98 1.87 6.65
CA LEU A 136 11.17 1.01 6.50
C LEU A 136 11.50 0.78 5.03
N GLY A 137 10.50 0.53 4.18
CA GLY A 137 10.69 0.44 2.73
C GLY A 137 11.29 1.73 2.14
N VAL A 138 10.77 2.91 2.54
CA VAL A 138 11.30 4.22 2.12
C VAL A 138 12.73 4.44 2.59
N LEU A 139 13.05 4.04 3.83
CA LEU A 139 14.38 4.12 4.40
C LEU A 139 15.37 3.26 3.60
N PHE A 140 15.05 1.99 3.35
CA PHE A 140 15.91 1.11 2.58
C PHE A 140 16.09 1.60 1.14
N LEU A 141 15.05 2.12 0.50
CA LEU A 141 15.17 2.73 -0.82
C LEU A 141 16.07 3.97 -0.81
N THR A 142 15.99 4.78 0.25
CA THR A 142 16.87 5.94 0.44
C THR A 142 18.33 5.52 0.56
N LEU A 143 18.60 4.46 1.32
CA LEU A 143 19.94 3.89 1.47
C LEU A 143 20.46 3.31 0.14
N ALA A 144 19.64 2.56 -0.58
CA ALA A 144 19.98 2.03 -1.91
C ALA A 144 20.29 3.15 -2.91
N ARG A 145 19.48 4.22 -2.90
CA ARG A 145 19.69 5.40 -3.76
C ARG A 145 21.01 6.12 -3.45
N LYS A 146 21.37 6.28 -2.17
CA LYS A 146 22.63 6.96 -1.78
C LYS A 146 23.84 6.28 -2.40
N ASN A 147 23.84 4.96 -2.49
CA ASN A 147 24.93 4.18 -3.06
C ASN A 147 25.05 4.34 -4.60
N GLU A 148 24.04 4.90 -5.27
CA GLU A 148 23.97 5.01 -6.74
C GLU A 148 24.10 6.44 -7.29
N LEU A 149 24.44 7.42 -6.44
CA LEU A 149 24.59 8.82 -6.86
C LEU A 149 25.66 9.06 -7.95
N HIS A 150 26.50 8.05 -8.23
CA HIS A 150 27.57 8.08 -9.23
C HIS A 150 27.19 7.51 -10.60
N THR A 151 25.93 7.08 -10.82
CA THR A 151 25.51 6.54 -12.11
C THR A 151 25.20 7.68 -13.11
N PRO A 152 25.73 7.64 -14.35
CA PRO A 152 25.45 8.66 -15.35
C PRO A 152 23.95 8.69 -15.68
N LEU A 153 23.36 9.88 -15.71
CA LEU A 153 21.96 10.05 -16.10
C LEU A 153 21.77 9.75 -17.60
N GLY A 154 20.70 9.03 -17.92
CA GLY A 154 20.28 8.72 -19.28
C GLY A 154 19.78 9.94 -20.10
N PRO A 155 19.04 9.71 -21.20
CA PRO A 155 18.70 10.74 -22.19
C PRO A 155 18.03 12.01 -21.61
N THR A 156 18.45 13.17 -22.10
CA THR A 156 18.04 14.52 -21.61
C THR A 156 16.55 14.84 -21.76
N TRP A 157 15.82 14.17 -22.65
CA TRP A 157 14.37 14.36 -22.83
C TRP A 157 13.55 13.82 -21.64
N LEU A 158 14.12 12.93 -20.81
CA LEU A 158 13.52 12.45 -19.56
C LEU A 158 13.96 13.26 -18.33
N SER A 159 14.44 14.49 -18.52
CA SER A 159 14.97 15.37 -17.46
C SER A 159 13.95 15.84 -16.42
N ARG A 160 12.65 15.63 -16.67
CA ARG A 160 11.55 16.01 -15.76
C ARG A 160 10.64 14.83 -15.41
N PRO A 161 11.17 13.76 -14.77
CA PRO A 161 10.38 12.57 -14.43
C PRO A 161 9.22 12.88 -13.48
N ILE A 162 9.35 13.93 -12.65
CA ILE A 162 8.29 14.42 -11.76
C ILE A 162 7.05 14.84 -12.54
N VAL A 163 7.21 15.51 -13.70
CA VAL A 163 6.06 15.95 -14.51
C VAL A 163 5.32 14.74 -15.06
N PHE A 164 6.03 13.73 -15.57
CA PHE A 164 5.41 12.49 -16.04
C PHE A 164 4.70 11.72 -14.92
N LEU A 165 5.24 11.71 -13.70
CA LEU A 165 4.60 11.09 -12.54
C LEU A 165 3.34 11.83 -12.11
N ILE A 166 3.39 13.16 -12.05
CA ILE A 166 2.23 13.97 -11.67
C ILE A 166 1.15 13.82 -12.73
N THR A 167 1.47 14.04 -14.00
CA THR A 167 0.49 13.94 -15.09
C THR A 167 -0.04 12.52 -15.24
N GLY A 168 0.84 11.51 -15.25
CA GLY A 168 0.46 10.10 -15.34
C GLY A 168 -0.36 9.65 -14.13
N GLY A 169 0.05 10.03 -12.92
CA GLY A 169 -0.69 9.74 -11.69
C GLY A 169 -2.07 10.40 -11.66
N LEU A 170 -2.19 11.64 -12.13
CA LEU A 170 -3.48 12.33 -12.24
C LEU A 170 -4.41 11.64 -13.24
N VAL A 171 -3.90 11.29 -14.42
CA VAL A 171 -4.67 10.56 -15.45
C VAL A 171 -5.11 9.19 -14.91
N LEU A 172 -4.21 8.43 -14.28
CA LEU A 172 -4.53 7.15 -13.65
C LEU A 172 -5.61 7.29 -12.58
N THR A 173 -5.48 8.30 -11.72
CA THR A 173 -6.47 8.58 -10.67
C THR A 173 -7.82 8.91 -11.29
N MET A 174 -7.87 9.73 -12.35
CA MET A 174 -9.13 10.07 -13.00
C MET A 174 -9.79 8.90 -13.73
N LEU A 175 -8.99 8.01 -14.33
CA LEU A 175 -9.50 6.83 -15.04
C LEU A 175 -9.96 5.71 -14.11
N LEU A 176 -9.32 5.58 -12.94
CA LEU A 176 -9.51 4.44 -12.04
C LEU A 176 -10.26 4.80 -10.75
N HIS A 177 -10.51 6.09 -10.53
CA HIS A 177 -11.36 6.60 -9.45
C HIS A 177 -12.73 5.89 -9.48
N GLY A 178 -13.10 5.30 -8.34
CA GLY A 178 -14.40 4.66 -8.16
C GLY A 178 -14.44 3.15 -8.49
N LEU A 179 -13.37 2.57 -9.04
CA LEU A 179 -13.24 1.12 -9.12
C LEU A 179 -12.92 0.57 -7.73
N ARG A 180 -13.92 -0.01 -7.06
CA ARG A 180 -13.70 -0.77 -5.82
C ARG A 180 -13.12 -2.13 -6.18
N SER A 181 -11.95 -2.44 -5.62
CA SER A 181 -11.32 -3.73 -5.83
C SER A 181 -11.98 -4.83 -4.96
N PRO A 182 -12.30 -6.01 -5.53
CA PRO A 182 -12.82 -7.15 -4.77
C PRO A 182 -11.73 -7.92 -4.00
N VAL A 183 -10.49 -7.42 -3.95
CA VAL A 183 -9.33 -8.15 -3.41
C VAL A 183 -9.52 -8.53 -1.95
N GLU A 184 -10.15 -7.71 -1.12
CA GLU A 184 -10.36 -8.04 0.29
C GLU A 184 -11.20 -9.30 0.47
N THR A 185 -12.28 -9.45 -0.32
CA THR A 185 -13.11 -10.67 -0.31
C THR A 185 -12.35 -11.89 -0.82
N TRP A 186 -11.43 -11.71 -1.78
CA TRP A 186 -10.56 -12.78 -2.26
C TRP A 186 -9.50 -13.19 -1.24
N LEU A 187 -8.97 -12.23 -0.49
CA LEU A 187 -8.00 -12.48 0.57
C LEU A 187 -8.61 -13.29 1.70
N GLU A 188 -9.80 -12.91 2.17
CA GLU A 188 -10.54 -13.66 3.20
C GLU A 188 -10.81 -15.10 2.74
N TYR A 189 -11.29 -15.28 1.50
CA TYR A 189 -11.53 -16.60 0.93
C TYR A 189 -10.25 -17.45 0.88
N PHE A 190 -9.14 -16.87 0.39
CA PHE A 190 -7.89 -17.58 0.25
C PHE A 190 -7.27 -17.94 1.62
N SER A 191 -7.33 -17.00 2.57
CA SER A 191 -6.87 -17.16 3.94
C SER A 191 -7.57 -18.35 4.62
N HIS A 192 -8.90 -18.37 4.61
CA HIS A 192 -9.67 -19.45 5.22
C HIS A 192 -9.52 -20.79 4.51
N ARG A 193 -9.42 -20.78 3.18
CA ARG A 193 -9.38 -22.03 2.39
C ARG A 193 -8.00 -22.70 2.42
N PHE A 194 -6.93 -21.91 2.38
CA PHE A 194 -5.59 -22.43 2.14
C PHE A 194 -4.61 -22.16 3.27
N VAL A 195 -4.76 -21.12 4.10
CA VAL A 195 -3.75 -20.78 5.13
C VAL A 195 -4.15 -21.32 6.49
N ALA A 196 -5.42 -21.18 6.88
CA ALA A 196 -5.95 -21.67 8.15
C ALA A 196 -5.68 -23.17 8.42
N PRO A 197 -5.72 -24.10 7.44
CA PRO A 197 -5.42 -25.51 7.68
C PRO A 197 -3.97 -25.81 8.06
N PHE A 198 -3.01 -24.94 7.68
CA PHE A 198 -1.59 -25.15 7.98
C PHE A 198 -1.14 -24.45 9.27
N MET A 199 -1.87 -23.42 9.71
CA MET A 199 -1.59 -22.71 10.94
C MET A 199 -2.25 -23.41 12.13
N ARG A 200 -1.45 -23.89 13.09
CA ARG A 200 -1.94 -24.43 14.38
C ARG A 200 -2.37 -23.28 15.30
N CYS A 201 -3.40 -22.53 14.90
CA CYS A 201 -3.92 -21.44 15.70
C CYS A 201 -4.69 -21.98 16.93
N PRO A 202 -4.61 -21.32 18.10
CA PRO A 202 -5.30 -21.76 19.31
C PRO A 202 -6.82 -21.55 19.27
N VAL A 203 -7.34 -20.91 18.23
CA VAL A 203 -8.77 -20.65 18.06
C VAL A 203 -9.23 -21.27 16.75
N THR A 204 -9.99 -22.36 16.83
CA THR A 204 -10.78 -22.87 15.71
C THR A 204 -11.79 -21.80 15.30
N PRO A 205 -11.82 -21.34 14.04
CA PRO A 205 -12.93 -20.51 13.59
C PRO A 205 -14.22 -21.35 13.66
N PRO A 206 -15.36 -20.79 14.12
CA PRO A 206 -16.64 -21.46 13.89
C PRO A 206 -16.77 -21.69 12.38
N ALA A 207 -17.18 -22.90 12.01
CA ALA A 207 -17.30 -23.33 10.64
C ALA A 207 -17.97 -22.24 9.79
N PHE A 208 -17.34 -21.91 8.66
CA PHE A 208 -17.85 -21.00 7.64
C PHE A 208 -19.31 -21.35 7.32
N GLN A 209 -20.26 -20.67 7.96
CA GLN A 209 -21.67 -20.83 7.65
C GLN A 209 -21.87 -20.07 6.35
N LYS A 210 -21.93 -20.81 5.25
CA LYS A 210 -22.30 -20.29 3.92
C LYS A 210 -23.46 -19.31 4.09
N PRO A 211 -23.43 -18.12 3.47
CA PRO A 211 -24.62 -17.31 3.37
C PRO A 211 -25.70 -18.18 2.71
N HIS A 212 -26.76 -18.49 3.44
CA HIS A 212 -27.97 -19.05 2.86
C HIS A 212 -28.47 -18.03 1.85
N HIS A 213 -28.28 -18.34 0.56
CA HIS A 213 -29.09 -17.76 -0.49
C HIS A 213 -30.54 -18.20 -0.26
N ASN A 214 -31.28 -17.46 0.57
CA ASN A 214 -32.73 -17.43 0.46
C ASN A 214 -33.07 -16.43 -0.63
N VAL A 215 -33.04 -16.95 -1.85
CA VAL A 215 -33.78 -16.41 -2.98
C VAL A 215 -35.27 -16.74 -2.75
N LEU A 216 -36.12 -15.74 -2.98
CA LEU A 216 -37.59 -15.77 -3.14
C LEU A 216 -38.46 -15.94 -1.90
N GLY A 217 -39.19 -14.86 -1.55
CA GLY A 217 -40.38 -14.98 -0.70
C GLY A 217 -40.98 -13.67 -0.19
N LYS A 218 -41.69 -12.96 -1.09
CA LYS A 218 -42.63 -11.83 -0.89
C LYS A 218 -42.06 -10.41 -0.94
#